data_AF-A0A7I8CAB6-F1
#
_entry.id   AF-A0A7I8CAB6-F1
#
_cell.length_a   1.000
_cell.length_b   1.000
_cell.length_c   1.000
_cell.angle_alpha   90.00
_cell.angle_beta   90.00
_cell.angle_gamma   90.00
#
_symmetry.space_group_name_H-M   'P 1'
#
loop_
_entity.id
_entity.type
_entity.pdbx_description
1 polymer ?
#
loop_
_entity_poly.entity_id
_entity_poly.type
_entity_poly.pdbx_seq_one_letter_code
_entity_poly.pdbx_strand_id
1 'polypeptide(L)'
;MTAVILPYITLIPVDPGDTDMLSPHEFATLMLVRAAPDQIDLGRGELDTLLEHQLVALERPASGQQRLRLTRDGDAVLQAVAPRRWSEKLQGQG
;
A
#
# COMPACT_ATOMS: atom_id res chain seq x y z
N MET A 1 -4.89 -44.29 24.50
CA MET A 1 -4.10 -43.97 23.29
C MET A 1 -3.89 -42.47 23.28
N THR A 2 -2.64 -42.07 23.36
CA THR A 2 -2.16 -40.68 23.42
C THR A 2 -2.23 -40.03 22.05
N ALA A 3 -2.71 -38.78 21.98
CA ALA A 3 -2.16 -37.74 21.10
C ALA A 3 -2.69 -36.37 21.54
N VAL A 4 -1.84 -35.67 22.29
CA VAL A 4 -1.83 -34.22 22.46
C VAL A 4 -1.35 -33.61 21.16
N ILE A 5 -2.06 -32.64 20.57
CA ILE A 5 -1.46 -31.46 19.89
C ILE A 5 -2.42 -30.27 20.11
N LEU A 6 -2.05 -29.38 21.04
CA LEU A 6 -2.58 -28.02 21.20
C LEU A 6 -1.98 -27.10 20.08
N PRO A 7 -2.15 -25.76 20.09
CA PRO A 7 -3.09 -25.01 19.27
C PRO A 7 -2.37 -23.88 18.50
N TYR A 8 -2.15 -24.00 17.19
CA TYR A 8 -1.32 -23.00 16.49
C TYR A 8 -1.70 -22.83 15.02
N ILE A 9 -2.92 -22.37 14.77
CA ILE A 9 -3.11 -21.51 13.61
C ILE A 9 -3.71 -20.23 14.17
N THR A 10 -2.79 -19.30 14.40
CA THR A 10 -2.99 -17.91 14.76
C THR A 10 -4.30 -17.41 14.15
N LEU A 11 -5.25 -17.16 15.04
CA LEU A 11 -6.31 -16.18 14.86
C LEU A 11 -5.59 -14.84 14.66
N ILE A 12 -5.13 -14.56 13.44
CA ILE A 12 -5.04 -13.18 13.02
C ILE A 12 -6.51 -12.79 12.95
N PRO A 13 -6.99 -11.81 13.74
CA PRO A 13 -8.21 -11.17 13.35
C PRO A 13 -7.91 -10.59 11.97
N VAL A 14 -8.42 -11.25 10.91
CA VAL A 14 -8.91 -10.48 9.77
C VAL A 14 -9.87 -9.51 10.42
N ASP A 15 -9.40 -8.30 10.64
CA ASP A 15 -10.21 -7.18 11.07
C ASP A 15 -11.34 -7.12 10.05
N PRO A 16 -12.62 -7.32 10.43
CA PRO A 16 -13.73 -7.21 9.51
C PRO A 16 -14.03 -5.73 9.22
N GLY A 17 -12.99 -4.95 8.91
CA GLY A 17 -13.04 -3.66 8.23
C GLY A 17 -13.09 -3.81 6.70
N ASP A 18 -12.99 -5.04 6.18
CA ASP A 18 -13.21 -5.36 4.78
C ASP A 18 -14.69 -5.25 4.42
N THR A 19 -15.12 -4.05 4.08
CA THR A 19 -15.90 -3.82 2.86
C THR A 19 -15.88 -2.33 2.52
N ASP A 20 -15.15 -2.04 1.45
CA ASP A 20 -15.45 -1.03 0.42
C ASP A 20 -14.65 0.29 0.41
N MET A 21 -13.98 0.75 1.48
CA MET A 21 -13.22 2.01 1.39
C MET A 21 -11.91 2.04 2.16
N LEU A 22 -10.85 2.52 1.48
CA LEU A 22 -9.57 2.89 2.07
C LEU A 22 -9.79 3.85 3.25
N SER A 23 -9.33 3.45 4.44
CA SER A 23 -9.25 4.31 5.61
C SER A 23 -8.40 5.55 5.32
N PRO A 24 -8.67 6.70 5.96
CA PRO A 24 -7.84 7.90 5.83
C PRO A 24 -6.34 7.65 6.05
N HIS A 25 -5.98 6.65 6.87
CA HIS A 25 -4.60 6.26 7.14
C HIS A 25 -3.97 5.53 5.96
N GLU A 26 -4.69 4.60 5.34
CA GLU A 26 -4.25 3.91 4.11
C GLU A 26 -4.10 4.90 2.96
N PHE A 27 -5.05 5.84 2.88
CA PHE A 27 -4.99 6.92 1.91
C PHE A 27 -3.76 7.83 2.12
N ALA A 28 -3.42 8.17 3.37
CA ALA A 28 -2.21 8.91 3.69
C ALA A 28 -0.95 8.12 3.30
N THR A 29 -0.92 6.81 3.57
CA THR A 29 0.17 5.93 3.14
C THR A 29 0.29 5.91 1.61
N LEU A 30 -0.81 5.80 0.88
CA LEU A 30 -0.82 5.85 -0.59
C LEU A 30 -0.27 7.19 -1.13
N MET A 31 -0.65 8.31 -0.51
CA MET A 31 -0.09 9.62 -0.84
C MET A 31 1.42 9.70 -0.55
N LEU A 32 1.86 9.13 0.57
CA LEU A 32 3.29 9.07 0.89
C LEU A 32 4.04 8.18 -0.11
N VAL A 33 3.47 7.04 -0.53
CA VAL A 33 4.11 6.13 -1.51
C VAL A 33 4.38 6.87 -2.82
N ARG A 34 3.44 7.73 -3.23
CA ARG A 34 3.61 8.58 -4.41
C ARG A 34 4.70 9.65 -4.22
N ALA A 35 4.78 10.26 -3.04
CA ALA A 35 5.70 11.36 -2.79
C ALA A 35 7.14 10.92 -2.47
N ALA A 36 7.29 9.80 -1.75
CA ALA A 36 8.56 9.32 -1.23
C ALA A 36 8.56 7.77 -1.13
N PRO A 37 8.54 7.05 -2.26
CA PRO A 37 8.44 5.58 -2.30
C PRO A 37 9.56 4.85 -1.54
N ASP A 38 10.74 5.47 -1.44
CA ASP A 38 11.92 4.92 -0.78
C ASP A 38 11.97 5.21 0.74
N GLN A 39 11.08 6.06 1.27
CA GLN A 39 11.05 6.43 2.70
C GLN A 39 9.96 5.70 3.50
N ILE A 40 9.28 4.74 2.87
CA ILE A 40 8.16 4.05 3.50
C ILE A 40 8.60 2.73 4.09
N ASP A 41 8.21 2.54 5.34
CA ASP A 41 8.43 1.30 6.06
C ASP A 41 7.56 0.18 5.47
N LEU A 42 8.21 -0.82 4.89
CA LEU A 42 7.58 -1.96 4.23
C LEU A 42 6.87 -2.92 5.20
N GLY A 43 7.06 -2.75 6.51
CA GLY A 43 6.49 -3.60 7.56
C GLY A 43 5.18 -3.09 8.15
N ARG A 44 4.61 -2.00 7.62
CA ARG A 44 3.31 -1.49 8.09
C ARG A 44 2.15 -2.37 7.63
N GLY A 45 1.19 -2.60 8.51
CA GLY A 45 -0.01 -3.39 8.18
C GLY A 45 -0.84 -2.76 7.07
N GLU A 46 -0.91 -1.42 7.03
CA GLU A 46 -1.63 -0.67 5.98
C GLU A 46 -1.06 -0.93 4.58
N LEU A 47 0.21 -1.28 4.47
CA LEU A 47 0.86 -1.58 3.20
C LEU A 47 0.35 -2.88 2.60
N ASP A 48 0.04 -3.86 3.46
CA ASP A 48 -0.48 -5.16 3.08
C ASP A 48 -1.83 -4.95 2.37
N THR A 49 -2.71 -4.12 2.94
CA THR A 49 -3.98 -3.76 2.32
C THR A 49 -3.79 -3.03 0.98
N LEU A 50 -2.85 -2.07 0.89
CA LEU A 50 -2.58 -1.40 -0.39
C LEU A 50 -2.01 -2.35 -1.47
N LEU A 51 -1.24 -3.37 -1.07
CA LEU A 51 -0.72 -4.41 -1.94
C LEU A 51 -1.82 -5.39 -2.37
N GLU A 52 -2.69 -5.80 -1.45
CA GLU A 52 -3.87 -6.64 -1.73
C GLU A 52 -4.81 -5.96 -2.73
N HIS A 53 -5.03 -4.66 -2.55
CA HIS A 53 -5.83 -3.84 -3.46
C HIS A 53 -5.09 -3.46 -4.76
N GLN A 54 -3.85 -3.92 -4.95
CA GLN A 54 -3.00 -3.63 -6.12
C GLN A 54 -2.81 -2.13 -6.40
N LEU A 55 -2.91 -1.28 -5.38
CA LEU A 55 -2.69 0.17 -5.50
C LEU A 55 -1.20 0.54 -5.45
N VAL A 56 -0.41 -0.33 -4.82
CA VAL A 56 1.04 -0.25 -4.76
C VAL A 56 1.64 -1.62 -5.13
N ALA A 57 2.89 -1.61 -5.57
CA ALA A 57 3.65 -2.80 -5.90
C ALA A 57 5.03 -2.69 -5.27
N LEU A 58 5.55 -3.81 -4.77
CA LEU A 58 6.90 -3.86 -4.24
C LEU A 58 7.89 -4.17 -5.36
N GLU A 59 8.79 -3.24 -5.64
CA GLU A 59 9.85 -3.43 -6.60
C GLU A 59 11.21 -3.62 -5.93
N ARG A 60 12.02 -4.49 -6.52
CA ARG A 60 13.41 -4.73 -6.13
C ARG A 60 14.34 -4.22 -7.24
N PRO A 61 14.70 -2.93 -7.24
CA PRO A 61 15.72 -2.41 -8.14
C PRO A 61 17.05 -3.14 -7.93
N ALA A 62 17.90 -3.13 -8.97
CA ALA A 62 19.23 -3.73 -8.94
C ALA A 62 20.14 -3.17 -7.83
N SER A 63 19.78 -2.01 -7.26
CA SER A 63 20.39 -1.40 -6.08
C SER A 63 20.18 -2.18 -4.77
N GLY A 64 19.37 -3.25 -4.78
CA GLY A 64 19.18 -4.17 -3.66
C GLY A 64 18.22 -3.69 -2.57
N GLN A 65 17.78 -2.43 -2.62
CA GLN A 65 16.78 -1.89 -1.70
C GLN A 65 15.37 -2.12 -2.26
N GLN A 66 14.50 -2.74 -1.47
CA GLN A 66 13.08 -2.84 -1.79
C GLN A 66 12.44 -1.45 -1.71
N ARG A 67 11.72 -1.05 -2.75
CA ARG A 67 10.99 0.21 -2.80
C ARG A 67 9.55 -0.04 -3.18
N LEU A 68 8.65 0.77 -2.65
CA LEU A 68 7.28 0.76 -3.13
C LEU A 68 7.18 1.51 -4.44
N ARG A 69 6.31 1.05 -5.30
CA ARG A 69 5.94 1.74 -6.51
C ARG A 69 4.43 1.86 -6.56
N LEU A 70 3.95 3.06 -6.81
CA LEU A 70 2.53 3.28 -7.06
C LEU A 70 2.13 2.59 -8.38
N THR A 71 1.03 1.84 -8.36
CA THR A 71 0.46 1.23 -9.58
C THR A 71 -0.40 2.24 -10.33
N ARG A 72 -0.89 1.83 -11.51
CA ARG A 72 -1.81 2.64 -12.30
C ARG A 72 -3.15 2.84 -11.57
N ASP A 73 -3.61 1.84 -10.84
CA ASP A 73 -4.85 1.90 -10.07
C ASP A 73 -4.70 2.82 -8.86
N GLY A 74 -3.56 2.75 -8.16
CA GLY A 74 -3.21 3.71 -7.10
C GLY A 74 -3.17 5.16 -7.61
N ASP A 75 -2.60 5.40 -8.79
CA ASP A 75 -2.62 6.72 -9.41
C ASP A 75 -4.05 7.19 -9.76
N ALA A 76 -4.88 6.30 -10.31
CA ALA A 76 -6.27 6.62 -10.63
C ALA A 76 -7.08 7.00 -9.38
N VAL A 77 -6.91 6.27 -8.27
CA VAL A 77 -7.52 6.59 -6.98
C VAL A 77 -7.04 7.96 -6.48
N LEU A 78 -5.73 8.21 -6.50
CA LEU A 78 -5.17 9.50 -6.10
C LEU A 78 -5.63 10.65 -7.00
N GLN A 79 -5.89 10.41 -8.29
CA GLN A 79 -6.42 11.43 -9.20
C GLN A 79 -7.94 11.64 -9.07
N ALA A 80 -8.69 10.65 -8.60
CA ALA A 80 -10.11 10.79 -8.32
C ALA A 80 -10.37 11.68 -7.09
N VAL A 81 -9.49 11.60 -6.10
CA VAL A 81 -9.59 12.31 -4.82
C VAL A 81 -8.79 13.62 -4.77
N ALA A 82 -7.67 13.73 -5.50
CA ALA A 82 -6.90 14.96 -5.60
C ALA A 82 -7.33 15.74 -6.86
N PRO A 83 -7.82 16.98 -6.73
CA PRO A 83 -8.13 17.81 -7.88
C PRO A 83 -6.91 17.94 -8.81
N ARG A 84 -7.14 17.94 -10.13
CA ARG A 84 -6.14 18.02 -11.24
C ARG A 84 -5.16 19.22 -11.22
N ARG A 85 -5.02 19.93 -10.11
CA ARG A 85 -4.10 21.06 -9.93
C ARG A 85 -2.64 20.63 -9.72
N TRP A 86 -2.38 19.35 -9.46
CA TRP A 86 -1.01 18.80 -9.28
C TRP A 86 -0.43 18.22 -10.57
N SER A 87 -1.26 17.90 -11.55
CA SER A 87 -0.88 17.25 -12.81
C SER A 87 -0.17 18.20 -13.78
N GLU A 88 -0.27 19.52 -13.56
CA GLU A 88 0.35 20.52 -14.43
C GLU A 88 1.82 20.79 -14.07
N LYS A 89 2.22 20.60 -12.80
CA LYS A 89 3.58 20.95 -12.35
C LYS A 89 4.65 19.90 -12.65
N LEU A 90 4.28 18.66 -13.00
CA LEU A 90 5.25 17.58 -13.25
C LEU A 90 5.47 17.28 -14.74
N GLN A 91 4.68 17.84 -15.65
CA GLN A 91 4.81 17.64 -17.10
C GLN A 91 5.64 18.75 -17.80
N GLY A 92 6.04 19.80 -17.08
CA GLY A 92 6.72 20.99 -17.62
C GLY A 92 8.18 21.17 -17.22
N GLN A 93 8.93 20.08 -17.04
CA GLN A 93 10.39 20.15 -16.82
C GLN A 93 11.07 19.24 -17.84
N GLY A 94 11.08 19.70 -19.09
CA GLY A 94 11.96 19.25 -20.16
C GLY A 94 12.95 20.35 -20.49
#